data_AF-A0A091KS15-F1
#
_entry.id   AF-A0A091KS15-F1
#
_cell.length_a   1.000
_cell.length_b   1.000
_cell.length_c   1.000
_cell.angle_alpha   90.00
_cell.angle_beta   90.00
_cell.angle_gamma   90.00
#
_symmetry.space_group_name_H-M   'P 1'
#
loop_
_entity.id
_entity.type
_entity.pdbx_description
1 polymer ?
#
loop_
_entity_poly.entity_id
_entity_poly.type
_entity_poly.pdbx_seq_one_letter_code
_entity_poly.pdbx_strand_id
1 'polypeptide(L)'
;LNDNPSQYKIMLAGTVKLPKINVNPPFLMLMPVPLDVKTETAINIIPQDYLRQSQIQVELPELELEDGDRIYPFSVQFPEGQDIVLSSDGTNKELICHISFRSSRPVSFLGNIFFIDEDKN
;
A
#
# COMPACT_ATOMS: atom_id res chain seq x y z
N LEU A 1 31.40 28.23 -52.10
CA LEU A 1 31.16 27.05 -51.24
C LEU A 1 31.32 27.48 -49.80
N ASN A 2 30.23 27.61 -49.06
CA ASN A 2 30.22 27.56 -47.59
C ASN A 2 28.80 27.17 -47.17
N ASP A 3 28.43 25.94 -47.50
CA ASP A 3 27.28 25.24 -46.92
C ASP A 3 27.73 24.72 -45.55
N ASN A 4 27.37 25.42 -44.50
CA ASN A 4 27.50 24.90 -43.13
C ASN A 4 26.12 25.00 -42.49
N PRO A 5 25.28 23.96 -42.57
CA PRO A 5 23.96 24.00 -41.96
C PRO A 5 24.18 24.08 -40.45
N SER A 6 23.76 25.18 -39.85
CA SER A 6 23.79 25.42 -38.41
C SER A 6 23.16 24.22 -37.70
N GLN A 7 23.98 23.33 -37.15
CA GLN A 7 23.50 22.12 -36.50
C GLN A 7 22.79 22.53 -35.20
N TYR A 8 21.46 22.49 -35.20
CA TYR A 8 20.67 22.73 -34.00
C TYR A 8 20.95 21.62 -32.98
N LYS A 9 21.64 21.97 -31.89
CA LYS A 9 21.94 21.03 -30.81
C LYS A 9 20.79 21.05 -29.81
N ILE A 10 19.92 20.05 -29.88
CA ILE A 10 18.84 19.86 -28.90
C ILE A 10 19.38 19.02 -27.75
N MET A 11 19.23 19.52 -26.52
CA MET A 11 19.56 18.77 -25.31
C MET A 11 18.28 18.19 -24.72
N LEU A 12 18.21 16.87 -24.63
CA LEU A 12 17.10 16.15 -24.04
C LEU A 12 17.50 15.72 -22.63
N ALA A 13 16.56 15.84 -21.69
CA ALA A 13 16.71 15.34 -20.33
C ALA A 13 15.40 14.71 -19.87
N GLY A 14 15.49 13.72 -19.00
CA GLY A 14 14.35 13.05 -18.37
C GLY A 14 14.71 12.60 -16.97
N THR A 15 13.71 12.47 -16.11
CA THR A 15 13.85 11.93 -14.76
C THR A 15 12.92 10.73 -14.60
N VAL A 16 13.41 9.71 -13.91
CA VAL A 16 12.60 8.56 -13.50
C VAL A 16 12.03 8.87 -12.12
N LYS A 17 10.73 8.67 -11.95
CA LYS A 17 10.08 8.82 -10.65
C LYS A 17 10.31 7.55 -9.82
N LEU A 18 10.45 7.72 -8.51
CA LEU A 18 10.52 6.58 -7.60
C LEU A 18 9.13 5.96 -7.44
N PRO A 19 9.03 4.62 -7.36
CA PRO A 19 7.80 3.94 -7.01
C PRO A 19 7.25 4.46 -5.68
N LYS A 20 5.93 4.50 -5.58
CA LYS A 20 5.24 4.92 -4.35
C LYS A 20 3.89 4.24 -4.22
N ILE A 21 3.51 3.97 -2.97
CA ILE A 21 2.22 3.39 -2.63
C ILE A 21 1.38 4.45 -1.92
N ASN A 22 0.17 4.71 -2.42
CA ASN A 22 -0.83 5.50 -1.70
C ASN A 22 -1.96 4.58 -1.23
N VAL A 23 -2.64 4.99 -0.17
CA VAL A 23 -3.75 4.23 0.41
C VAL A 23 -4.98 5.12 0.55
N ASN A 24 -6.14 4.60 0.18
CA ASN A 24 -7.42 5.29 0.27
C ASN A 24 -8.51 4.37 0.88
N PRO A 25 -9.18 4.78 1.97
CA PRO A 25 -8.94 5.99 2.77
C PRO A 25 -7.57 5.98 3.47
N PRO A 26 -7.00 7.16 3.80
CA PRO A 26 -5.68 7.27 4.42
C PRO A 26 -5.67 6.88 5.91
N PHE A 27 -6.84 6.79 6.55
CA PHE A 27 -6.99 6.28 7.91
C PHE A 27 -8.32 5.54 8.04
N LEU A 28 -8.37 4.59 8.97
CA LEU A 28 -9.57 3.84 9.31
C LEU A 28 -9.99 4.18 10.73
N MET A 29 -11.26 4.52 10.91
CA MET A 29 -11.89 4.59 12.23
C MET A 29 -12.90 3.45 12.36
N LEU A 30 -12.59 2.49 13.22
CA LEU A 30 -13.51 1.43 13.56
C LEU A 30 -14.46 1.94 14.65
N MET A 31 -15.76 1.85 14.40
CA MET A 31 -16.75 2.02 15.47
C MET A 31 -16.55 0.92 16.52
N PRO A 32 -16.95 1.12 17.79
CA PRO A 32 -16.89 0.08 18.79
C PRO A 32 -17.56 -1.21 18.29
N VAL A 33 -16.79 -2.29 18.24
CA VAL A 33 -17.28 -3.59 17.78
C VAL A 33 -17.46 -4.55 18.97
N PRO A 34 -18.41 -5.49 18.90
CA PRO A 34 -18.54 -6.52 19.92
C PRO A 34 -17.30 -7.42 20.00
N LEU A 35 -17.08 -8.00 21.17
CA LEU A 35 -16.03 -9.00 21.36
C LEU A 35 -16.26 -10.21 20.46
N ASP A 36 -15.17 -10.78 19.96
CA ASP A 36 -15.13 -11.96 19.10
C ASP A 36 -15.90 -11.87 17.78
N VAL A 37 -16.38 -10.67 17.41
CA VAL A 37 -17.01 -10.42 16.12
C VAL A 37 -15.98 -9.87 15.14
N LYS A 38 -15.80 -10.57 14.01
CA LYS A 38 -14.98 -10.09 12.91
C LYS A 38 -15.69 -8.91 12.23
N THR A 39 -15.05 -7.76 12.21
CA THR A 39 -15.48 -6.60 11.42
C THR A 39 -14.47 -6.35 10.32
N GLU A 40 -14.95 -5.99 9.13
CA GLU A 40 -14.13 -5.87 7.93
C GLU A 40 -14.42 -4.54 7.22
N THR A 41 -13.37 -3.95 6.66
CA THR A 41 -13.45 -2.77 5.79
C THR A 41 -12.48 -2.94 4.64
N ALA A 42 -12.83 -2.40 3.48
CA ALA A 42 -11.96 -2.38 2.31
C ALA A 42 -11.20 -1.05 2.23
N ILE A 43 -9.96 -1.12 1.76
CA ILE A 43 -9.15 0.02 1.31
C ILE A 43 -8.66 -0.25 -0.10
N ASN A 44 -8.36 0.82 -0.83
CA ASN A 44 -7.64 0.76 -2.09
C ASN A 44 -6.17 1.08 -1.83
N ILE A 45 -5.31 0.20 -2.33
CA ILE A 45 -3.88 0.44 -2.47
C ILE A 45 -3.66 0.90 -3.91
N ILE A 46 -2.98 2.04 -4.06
CA ILE A 46 -2.81 2.75 -5.31
C ILE A 46 -1.29 2.86 -5.58
N PRO A 47 -0.69 1.85 -6.23
CA PRO A 47 0.70 1.90 -6.63
C PRO A 47 0.88 2.95 -7.74
N GLN A 48 2.00 3.65 -7.74
CA GLN A 48 2.34 4.62 -8.78
C GLN A 48 3.81 4.51 -9.14
N ASP A 49 4.12 4.76 -10.41
CA ASP A 49 5.49 4.84 -10.94
C ASP A 49 6.28 3.51 -10.83
N TYR A 50 5.59 2.36 -10.64
CA TYR A 50 6.23 1.03 -10.69
C TYR A 50 6.48 0.64 -12.14
N LEU A 51 7.74 0.37 -12.49
CA LEU A 51 8.18 -0.01 -13.84
C LEU A 51 8.25 -1.54 -14.05
N ARG A 52 8.05 -2.31 -12.99
CA ARG A 52 8.11 -3.78 -12.98
C ARG A 52 7.05 -4.30 -12.04
N GLN A 53 6.73 -5.59 -12.18
CA GLN A 53 5.91 -6.27 -11.19
C GLN A 53 6.65 -6.28 -9.85
N SER A 54 5.92 -6.02 -8.76
CA SER A 54 6.37 -6.11 -7.38
C SER A 54 5.24 -6.68 -6.53
N GLN A 55 5.55 -7.29 -5.39
CA GLN A 55 4.55 -7.77 -4.46
C GLN A 55 4.44 -6.89 -3.22
N ILE A 56 3.21 -6.68 -2.73
CA ILE A 56 2.95 -5.97 -1.48
C ILE A 56 3.09 -6.92 -0.30
N GLN A 57 3.91 -6.54 0.66
CA GLN A 57 3.99 -7.10 2.01
C GLN A 57 3.23 -6.21 2.99
N VAL A 58 2.68 -6.81 4.05
CA VAL A 58 1.92 -6.08 5.05
C VAL A 58 2.51 -6.33 6.43
N GLU A 59 2.90 -5.26 7.12
CA GLU A 59 3.24 -5.30 8.53
C GLU A 59 2.04 -4.86 9.36
N LEU A 60 1.51 -5.78 10.15
CA LEU A 60 0.38 -5.54 11.03
C LEU A 60 0.87 -5.17 12.42
N PRO A 61 0.17 -4.24 13.11
CA PRO A 61 0.57 -3.84 14.44
C PRO A 61 0.31 -4.95 15.46
N GLU A 62 1.29 -5.13 16.34
CA GLU A 62 1.17 -5.90 17.56
C GLU A 62 0.60 -4.99 18.67
N LEU A 63 -0.35 -5.49 19.45
CA LEU A 63 -0.94 -4.78 20.58
C LEU A 63 -0.59 -5.49 21.89
N GLU A 64 0.02 -4.77 22.82
CA GLU A 64 0.26 -5.23 24.19
C GLU A 64 -0.93 -4.87 25.09
N LEU A 65 -1.40 -5.85 25.84
CA LEU A 65 -2.53 -5.73 26.77
C LEU A 65 -2.04 -5.39 28.19
N GLU A 66 -2.97 -5.02 29.08
CA GLU A 66 -2.63 -4.60 30.44
C GLU A 66 -1.92 -5.67 31.29
N ASP A 67 -2.13 -6.95 30.96
CA ASP A 67 -1.46 -8.09 31.60
C ASP A 67 -0.12 -8.46 30.95
N GLY A 68 0.33 -7.70 29.95
CA GLY A 68 1.58 -7.93 29.21
C GLY A 68 1.43 -8.93 28.06
N ASP A 69 0.25 -9.52 27.86
CA ASP A 69 -0.01 -10.38 26.72
C ASP A 69 0.01 -9.56 25.41
N ARG A 70 0.53 -10.16 24.34
CA ARG A 70 0.56 -9.53 23.02
C ARG A 70 -0.38 -10.22 22.05
N ILE A 71 -1.17 -9.42 21.34
CA ILE A 71 -2.16 -9.90 20.39
C ILE A 71 -2.03 -9.22 19.03
N TYR A 72 -2.51 -9.91 17.99
CA TYR A 72 -2.64 -9.39 16.63
C TYR A 72 -4.13 -9.33 16.27
N PRO A 73 -4.82 -8.23 16.60
CA PRO A 73 -6.27 -8.15 16.40
C PRO A 73 -6.64 -7.85 14.95
N PHE A 74 -5.67 -7.51 14.11
CA PHE A 74 -5.85 -7.21 12.70
C PHE A 74 -5.43 -8.37 11.80
N SER A 75 -6.12 -8.53 10.68
CA SER A 75 -5.71 -9.43 9.58
C SER A 75 -6.07 -8.79 8.24
N VAL A 76 -5.33 -9.13 7.18
CA VAL A 76 -5.58 -8.59 5.84
C VAL A 76 -5.86 -9.68 4.82
N GLN A 77 -6.67 -9.36 3.82
CA GLN A 77 -6.96 -10.23 2.68
C GLN A 77 -6.95 -9.45 1.38
N PHE A 78 -6.41 -10.06 0.34
CA PHE A 78 -6.31 -9.49 -0.99
C PHE A 78 -7.10 -10.38 -1.95
N PRO A 79 -8.39 -10.09 -2.21
CA PRO A 79 -9.23 -10.95 -3.02
C PRO A 79 -8.70 -11.14 -4.46
N GLU A 80 -7.99 -10.14 -4.99
CA GLU A 80 -7.41 -10.15 -6.34
C GLU A 80 -5.91 -10.48 -6.35
N GLY A 81 -5.31 -10.80 -5.20
CA GLY A 81 -3.87 -10.98 -5.04
C GLY A 81 -3.12 -9.71 -4.62
N GLN A 82 -1.84 -9.87 -4.30
CA GLN A 82 -0.96 -8.84 -3.72
C GLN A 82 0.03 -8.24 -4.73
N ASP A 83 -0.04 -8.66 -5.99
CA ASP A 83 0.93 -8.28 -7.00
C ASP A 83 0.57 -6.94 -7.65
N ILE A 84 1.49 -5.99 -7.57
CA ILE A 84 1.45 -4.74 -8.34
C ILE A 84 1.77 -5.10 -9.78
N VAL A 85 0.73 -5.16 -10.60
CA VAL A 85 0.83 -5.44 -12.04
C VAL A 85 0.70 -4.18 -12.86
N LEU A 86 1.46 -4.14 -13.96
CA LEU A 86 1.35 -3.11 -14.98
C LEU A 86 0.16 -3.39 -15.90
N SER A 87 -0.68 -2.39 -16.07
CA SER A 87 -1.73 -2.36 -17.08
C SER A 87 -1.13 -2.16 -18.47
N SER A 88 -1.87 -2.53 -19.50
CA SER A 88 -1.44 -2.39 -20.91
C SER A 88 -1.20 -0.94 -21.34
N ASP A 89 -1.76 0.03 -20.62
CA ASP A 89 -1.57 1.47 -20.85
C ASP A 89 -0.36 2.05 -20.08
N GLY A 90 0.41 1.21 -19.39
CA GLY A 90 1.58 1.61 -18.62
C GLY A 90 1.26 2.17 -17.23
N THR A 91 0.00 2.13 -16.79
CA THR A 91 -0.40 2.47 -15.41
C THR A 91 -0.29 1.27 -14.48
N ASN A 92 -0.24 1.52 -13.17
CA ASN A 92 -0.30 0.45 -12.18
C ASN A 92 -1.74 0.23 -11.74
N LYS A 93 -2.17 -1.04 -11.70
CA LYS A 93 -3.54 -1.39 -11.29
C LYS A 93 -3.70 -1.17 -9.77
N GLU A 94 -4.83 -0.59 -9.36
CA GLU A 94 -5.21 -0.52 -7.95
C GLU A 94 -5.49 -1.92 -7.39
N LEU A 95 -5.19 -2.13 -6.11
CA LEU A 95 -5.48 -3.36 -5.39
C LEU A 95 -6.48 -3.07 -4.27
N ILE A 96 -7.46 -3.93 -4.12
CA ILE A 96 -8.37 -3.90 -2.98
C ILE A 96 -7.76 -4.76 -1.86
N CYS A 97 -7.62 -4.18 -0.66
CA CYS A 97 -7.22 -4.89 0.53
C CYS A 97 -8.33 -4.81 1.57
N HIS A 98 -8.77 -5.97 2.06
CA HIS A 98 -9.74 -6.08 3.15
C HIS A 98 -8.98 -6.15 4.47
N ILE A 99 -9.16 -5.14 5.31
CA ILE A 99 -8.64 -5.10 6.67
C ILE A 99 -9.75 -5.59 7.60
N SER A 100 -9.45 -6.61 8.38
CA SER A 100 -10.35 -7.14 9.38
C SER A 100 -9.81 -6.88 10.78
N PHE A 101 -10.72 -6.65 11.71
CA PHE A 101 -10.44 -6.55 13.14
C PHE A 101 -11.28 -7.57 13.90
N ARG A 102 -10.67 -8.26 14.87
CA ARG A 102 -11.33 -9.12 15.85
C ARG A 102 -10.50 -9.17 17.13
N SER A 103 -11.16 -9.03 18.27
CA SER A 103 -10.53 -9.22 19.58
C SER A 103 -11.50 -9.92 20.52
N SER A 104 -11.02 -10.88 21.31
CA SER A 104 -11.78 -11.51 22.40
C SER A 104 -11.77 -10.66 23.69
N ARG A 105 -11.00 -9.56 23.69
CA ARG A 105 -10.83 -8.66 24.84
C ARG A 105 -11.13 -7.21 24.44
N PRO A 106 -11.69 -6.38 25.35
CA PRO A 106 -11.83 -4.95 25.09
C PRO A 106 -10.46 -4.31 24.85
N VAL A 107 -10.31 -3.62 23.73
CA VAL A 107 -9.06 -2.96 23.35
C VAL A 107 -9.33 -1.59 22.71
N SER A 108 -8.41 -0.66 22.93
CA SER A 108 -8.32 0.60 22.19
C SER A 108 -6.95 0.65 21.56
N PHE A 109 -6.88 0.94 20.26
CA PHE A 109 -5.63 0.92 19.51
C PHE A 109 -5.55 2.12 18.57
N LEU A 110 -4.37 2.74 18.55
CA LEU A 110 -3.95 3.72 17.56
C LEU A 110 -2.56 3.34 17.07
N GLY A 111 -2.42 3.11 15.78
CA GLY A 111 -1.14 2.78 15.17
C GLY A 111 -1.27 2.55 13.67
N ASN A 112 -0.21 2.03 13.07
CA ASN A 112 -0.07 1.95 11.63
C ASN A 112 -0.14 0.50 11.14
N ILE A 113 -0.74 0.32 9.98
CA ILE A 113 -0.56 -0.87 9.13
C ILE A 113 0.33 -0.41 7.97
N PHE A 114 1.47 -1.06 7.77
CA PHE A 114 2.39 -0.69 6.69
C PHE A 114 2.18 -1.60 5.49
N PHE A 115 2.09 -1.01 4.31
CA PHE A 115 2.11 -1.70 3.02
C PHE A 115 3.45 -1.40 2.38
N ILE A 116 4.25 -2.44 2.17
CA ILE A 116 5.67 -2.31 1.84
C ILE A 116 5.94 -3.11 0.57
N ASP A 117 6.73 -2.57 -0.36
CA ASP A 117 7.17 -3.33 -1.53
C ASP A 117 8.52 -4.04 -1.33
N GLU A 118 9.03 -4.71 -2.37
CA GLU A 118 10.30 -5.43 -2.32
C GLU A 118 11.51 -4.53 -2.04
N ASP A 119 11.43 -3.26 -2.45
CA ASP A 119 12.47 -2.24 -2.26
C ASP A 119 12.31 -1.49 -0.91
N LYS A 120 11.33 -1.89 -0.10
CA LYS A 120 10.96 -1.27 1.18
C LYS A 120 10.48 0.18 1.08
N ASN A 121 9.80 0.51 -0.02
CA ASN A 121 9.06 1.77 -0.16
C ASN A 121 7.74 1.75 0.62
#